data_AF-A0A7D9MBU5-F1
#
_entry.id   AF-A0A7D9MBU5-F1
#
_cell.length_a   1.000
_cell.length_b   1.000
_cell.length_c   1.000
_cell.angle_alpha   90.00
_cell.angle_beta   90.00
_cell.angle_gamma   90.00
#
_symmetry.space_group_name_H-M   'P 1'
#
loop_
_entity.id
_entity.type
_entity.pdbx_description
1 polymer ?
#
loop_
_entity_poly.entity_id
_entity_poly.type
_entity_poly.pdbx_seq_one_letter_code
_entity_poly.pdbx_strand_id
1 'polypeptide(L)'
;MLQDSKVYKKNTDKRRNPTTRTENDLQKMLKTLCDSGHLSESDYWKLRPFDSTAAAFYGLPKVHKVPLKEDHDHFTIEKKNPPTQIPLRPINSSIGSPTYQVSKHLAGILQSLYEENGYSVKNAQAFSEFVCTQRVEKDEMVVSFDVISLFTSIPVKMAVDVVKRRLSESHKWKGCTLLTAKQVVNLLVFVLNNSFFKFQGNFFHQISGCAMGSP
;
A
#
# COMPACT_ATOMS: atom_id res chain seq x y z
N MET A 1 14.79 1.21 11.54
CA MET A 1 13.84 1.12 10.41
C MET A 1 14.12 2.18 9.34
N LEU A 2 13.98 3.47 9.61
CA LEU A 2 14.26 4.54 8.62
C LEU A 2 15.74 4.72 8.22
N GLN A 3 16.65 3.95 8.82
CA GLN A 3 18.08 3.92 8.48
C GLN A 3 18.38 3.03 7.27
N ASP A 4 17.42 2.19 6.83
CA ASP A 4 17.60 1.38 5.64
C ASP A 4 17.55 2.25 4.38
N SER A 5 18.74 2.62 3.89
CA SER A 5 18.91 3.47 2.71
C SER A 5 18.53 2.80 1.40
N LYS A 6 18.26 1.48 1.41
CA LYS A 6 17.71 0.78 0.24
C LYS A 6 16.20 0.99 0.11
N VAL A 7 15.50 1.25 1.22
CA VAL A 7 14.05 1.44 1.26
C VAL A 7 13.67 2.91 1.40
N TYR A 8 14.38 3.66 2.25
CA TYR A 8 14.04 5.04 2.58
C TYR A 8 15.19 6.00 2.27
N LYS A 9 14.86 7.10 1.61
CA LYS A 9 15.76 8.22 1.36
C LYS A 9 15.31 9.43 2.14
N LYS A 10 16.14 9.89 3.09
CA LYS A 10 15.89 11.16 3.78
C LYS A 10 16.07 12.32 2.80
N ASN A 11 15.12 13.25 2.78
CA ASN A 11 15.30 14.49 2.05
C ASN A 11 16.23 15.41 2.86
N THR A 12 17.39 15.73 2.30
CA THR A 12 18.41 16.58 2.94
C THR A 12 18.08 18.06 2.80
N ASP A 13 17.29 18.43 1.80
CA ASP A 13 16.85 19.80 1.59
C ASP A 13 15.56 20.07 2.41
N LYS A 14 15.73 20.67 3.59
CA LYS A 14 14.63 21.05 4.48
C LYS A 14 13.67 22.08 3.85
N ARG A 15 14.06 22.79 2.79
CA ARG A 15 13.20 23.75 2.08
C ARG A 15 12.33 23.08 1.02
N ARG A 16 12.68 21.86 0.60
CA ARG A 16 11.88 21.05 -0.33
C ARG A 16 10.83 20.25 0.42
N ASN A 17 9.71 20.90 0.76
CA ASN A 17 8.47 20.18 1.05
C ASN A 17 7.96 19.56 -0.28
N PRO A 18 7.96 18.22 -0.45
CA PRO A 18 7.49 17.60 -1.68
C PRO A 18 5.97 17.76 -1.86
N THR A 19 5.21 18.00 -0.78
CA THR A 19 3.74 18.01 -0.80
C THR A 19 3.16 18.99 -1.81
N THR A 20 3.51 20.26 -1.72
CA THR A 20 2.96 21.31 -2.60
C THR A 20 3.31 21.06 -4.07
N ARG A 21 4.53 20.57 -4.34
CA ARG A 21 4.94 20.23 -5.70
C ARG A 21 4.12 19.06 -6.25
N THR A 22 4.03 17.96 -5.49
CA THR A 22 3.24 16.79 -5.90
C THR A 22 1.77 17.14 -6.07
N GLU A 23 1.20 17.97 -5.19
CA GLU A 23 -0.16 18.50 -5.34
C GLU A 23 -0.33 19.24 -6.67
N ASN A 24 0.53 20.22 -6.96
CA ASN A 24 0.46 21.00 -8.19
C ASN A 24 0.64 20.15 -9.45
N ASP A 25 1.61 19.22 -9.43
CA ASP A 25 1.87 18.32 -10.55
C ASP A 25 0.66 17.39 -10.79
N LEU A 26 0.05 16.88 -9.71
CA LEU A 26 -1.15 16.04 -9.80
C LEU A 26 -2.38 16.83 -10.27
N GLN A 27 -2.60 18.05 -9.77
CA GLN A 27 -3.69 18.92 -10.22
C GLN A 27 -3.60 19.20 -11.73
N LYS A 28 -2.39 19.46 -12.26
CA LYS A 28 -2.17 19.66 -13.69
C LYS A 28 -2.54 18.41 -14.50
N MET A 29 -2.06 17.24 -14.08
CA MET A 29 -2.40 15.98 -14.76
C MET A 29 -3.91 15.72 -14.77
N LEU A 30 -4.57 15.88 -13.61
CA LEU A 30 -6.01 15.67 -13.49
C LEU A 30 -6.81 16.68 -14.33
N LYS A 31 -6.36 17.95 -14.39
CA LYS A 31 -7.00 18.96 -15.22
C LYS A 31 -6.88 18.63 -16.71
N THR A 32 -5.71 18.20 -17.18
CA THR A 32 -5.54 17.73 -18.56
C THR A 32 -6.46 16.55 -18.88
N LEU A 33 -6.63 15.60 -17.96
CA LEU A 33 -7.55 14.47 -18.14
C LEU A 33 -9.02 14.92 -18.20
N CYS A 34 -9.41 15.88 -17.36
CA CYS A 34 -10.75 16.48 -17.39
C CYS A 34 -11.00 17.20 -18.73
N ASP A 35 -10.06 18.02 -19.18
CA ASP A 35 -10.18 18.83 -20.40
C ASP A 35 -10.22 18.00 -21.68
N SER A 36 -9.66 16.78 -21.63
CA SER A 36 -9.70 15.81 -22.73
C SER A 36 -10.86 14.81 -22.62
N GLY A 37 -11.78 14.99 -21.66
CA GLY A 37 -12.96 14.14 -21.50
C GLY A 37 -12.70 12.76 -20.89
N HIS A 38 -11.51 12.53 -20.33
CA HIS A 38 -11.13 11.28 -19.67
C HIS A 38 -11.44 11.25 -18.17
N LEU A 39 -11.91 12.38 -17.62
CA LEU A 39 -12.54 12.49 -16.31
C LEU A 39 -13.79 13.35 -16.45
N SER A 40 -14.85 12.98 -15.73
CA SER A 40 -15.98 13.87 -15.54
C SER A 40 -15.57 15.04 -14.62
N GLU A 41 -16.30 16.15 -14.65
CA GLU A 41 -16.05 17.27 -13.73
C GLU A 41 -16.20 16.83 -12.26
N SER A 42 -17.17 15.97 -11.97
CA SER A 42 -17.37 15.37 -10.65
C SER A 42 -16.17 14.53 -10.21
N ASP A 43 -15.65 13.66 -11.09
CA ASP A 43 -14.46 12.86 -10.79
C ASP A 43 -13.23 13.75 -10.62
N TYR A 44 -13.06 14.78 -11.46
CA TYR A 44 -11.97 15.73 -11.30
C TYR A 44 -11.97 16.36 -9.91
N TRP A 45 -13.09 16.92 -9.45
CA TRP A 45 -13.17 17.55 -8.13
C TRP A 45 -12.99 16.55 -6.98
N LYS A 46 -13.44 15.31 -7.15
CA LYS A 46 -13.27 14.23 -6.16
C LYS A 46 -11.80 13.78 -6.04
N LEU A 47 -11.07 13.74 -7.17
CA LEU A 47 -9.69 13.27 -7.22
C LEU A 47 -8.68 14.39 -6.96
N ARG A 48 -9.07 15.64 -7.23
CA ARG A 48 -8.19 16.81 -7.12
C ARG A 48 -7.74 17.01 -5.67
N PRO A 49 -6.44 16.94 -5.37
CA PRO A 49 -5.94 17.31 -4.04
C PRO A 49 -6.06 18.81 -3.81
N PHE A 50 -6.31 19.19 -2.55
CA PHE A 50 -6.33 20.58 -2.10
C PHE A 50 -5.90 20.64 -0.64
N ASP A 51 -5.04 21.62 -0.30
CA ASP A 51 -4.50 21.82 1.05
C ASP A 51 -3.90 20.54 1.64
N SER A 52 -3.12 19.83 0.83
CA SER A 52 -2.58 18.53 1.21
C SER A 52 -1.50 18.67 2.28
N THR A 53 -1.42 17.64 3.12
CA THR A 53 -0.33 17.46 4.08
C THR A 53 0.58 16.31 3.63
N ALA A 54 1.80 16.22 4.16
CA ALA A 54 2.59 15.01 3.93
C ALA A 54 2.03 13.85 4.74
N ALA A 55 2.13 12.64 4.18
CA ALA A 55 1.76 11.43 4.88
C ALA A 55 2.55 11.30 6.21
N ALA A 56 1.93 10.74 7.24
CA ALA A 56 2.53 10.59 8.56
C ALA A 56 3.11 9.19 8.74
N PHE A 57 4.31 9.09 9.30
CA PHE A 57 4.94 7.79 9.58
C PHE A 57 4.93 7.47 11.07
N TYR A 58 4.45 6.30 11.44
CA TYR A 58 4.44 5.80 12.81
C TYR A 58 4.58 4.28 12.85
N GLY A 59 4.83 3.72 14.04
CA GLY A 59 4.95 2.29 14.24
C GLY A 59 3.81 1.74 15.07
N LEU A 60 3.18 0.65 14.63
CA LEU A 60 2.25 -0.13 15.44
C LEU A 60 2.98 -1.29 16.13
N PRO A 61 2.87 -1.47 17.46
CA PRO A 61 3.50 -2.58 18.15
C PRO A 61 3.02 -3.95 17.68
N LYS A 62 3.95 -4.87 17.35
CA LYS A 62 3.65 -6.27 17.08
C LYS A 62 3.73 -7.10 18.38
N VAL A 63 2.74 -6.92 19.26
CA VAL A 63 2.72 -7.57 20.60
C VAL A 63 2.72 -9.10 20.54
N HIS A 64 2.23 -9.70 19.46
CA HIS A 64 2.27 -11.17 19.24
C HIS A 64 3.66 -11.72 18.87
N LYS A 65 4.68 -10.86 18.73
CA LYS A 65 6.08 -11.26 18.44
C LYS A 65 6.95 -11.22 19.69
N VAL A 66 6.39 -10.93 20.85
CA VAL A 66 7.08 -11.01 22.13
C VAL A 66 6.44 -12.07 23.02
N PRO A 67 7.20 -12.73 23.90
CA PRO A 67 6.63 -13.63 24.90
C PRO A 67 5.63 -12.87 25.78
N LEU A 68 4.43 -13.43 25.91
CA LEU A 68 3.40 -12.94 26.82
C LEU A 68 3.21 -13.96 27.93
N LYS A 69 3.04 -13.48 29.16
CA LYS A 69 2.73 -14.30 30.33
C LYS A 69 1.29 -14.05 30.73
N GLU A 70 0.54 -15.12 30.96
CA GLU A 70 -0.79 -15.03 31.55
C GLU A 70 -0.67 -14.57 33.01
N ASP A 71 -1.42 -13.52 33.35
CA ASP A 71 -1.50 -12.95 34.70
C ASP A 71 -2.99 -12.75 35.02
N HIS A 72 -3.53 -13.63 35.86
CA HIS A 72 -4.97 -13.74 36.11
C HIS A 72 -5.79 -13.92 34.81
N ASP A 73 -6.57 -12.90 34.41
CA ASP A 73 -7.49 -12.89 33.27
C ASP A 73 -6.94 -12.12 32.05
N HIS A 74 -5.67 -11.70 32.08
CA HIS A 74 -5.06 -10.91 31.01
C HIS A 74 -3.62 -11.35 30.70
N PHE A 75 -3.19 -11.15 29.46
CA PHE A 75 -1.81 -11.42 29.02
C PHE A 75 -0.94 -10.17 29.19
N THR A 76 0.20 -10.31 29.86
CA THR A 76 1.16 -9.23 30.10
C THR A 76 2.53 -9.54 29.51
N ILE A 77 3.33 -8.50 29.25
CA ILE A 77 4.74 -8.68 28.89
C ILE A 77 5.50 -9.14 30.13
N GLU A 78 6.35 -10.16 29.98
CA GLU A 78 7.12 -10.71 31.08
C GLU A 78 8.01 -9.64 31.74
N LYS A 79 7.75 -9.33 33.01
CA LYS A 79 8.48 -8.31 33.78
C LYS A 79 9.89 -8.76 34.18
N LYS A 80 10.14 -10.08 34.25
CA LYS A 80 11.38 -10.65 34.79
C LYS A 80 12.55 -10.60 33.80
N ASN A 81 12.28 -10.46 32.50
CA ASN A 81 13.25 -10.19 31.44
C ASN A 81 12.50 -9.57 30.25
N PRO A 82 12.09 -8.29 30.33
CA PRO A 82 11.28 -7.70 29.28
C PRO A 82 12.05 -7.72 27.95
N PRO A 83 11.39 -8.03 26.83
CA PRO A 83 12.00 -7.92 25.52
C PRO A 83 12.57 -6.51 25.35
N THR A 84 13.84 -6.42 24.94
CA THR A 84 14.56 -5.14 24.83
C THR A 84 13.86 -4.17 23.87
N GLN A 85 13.09 -4.69 22.90
CA GLN A 85 12.27 -3.91 22.00
C GLN A 85 11.09 -4.74 21.46
N ILE A 86 9.88 -4.16 21.48
CA ILE A 86 8.74 -4.73 20.74
C ILE A 86 8.90 -4.36 19.26
N PRO A 87 8.90 -5.33 18.32
CA PRO A 87 8.99 -5.01 16.90
C PRO A 87 7.83 -4.11 16.47
N LEU A 88 8.13 -3.08 15.69
CA LEU A 88 7.12 -2.18 15.14
C LEU A 88 6.76 -2.57 13.71
N ARG A 89 5.47 -2.44 13.35
CA ARG A 89 5.00 -2.42 11.97
C ARG A 89 5.00 -0.96 11.50
N PRO A 90 5.80 -0.59 10.49
CA PRO A 90 5.72 0.76 9.93
C PRO A 90 4.37 0.97 9.28
N ILE A 91 3.77 2.12 9.57
CA ILE A 91 2.60 2.62 8.88
C ILE A 91 2.93 3.99 8.33
N ASN A 92 2.69 4.15 7.04
CA ASN A 92 2.65 5.41 6.35
C ASN A 92 1.17 5.79 6.12
N SER A 93 0.64 6.64 7.00
CA SER A 93 -0.73 7.13 6.87
C SER A 93 -0.80 8.20 5.79
N SER A 94 -1.35 7.82 4.64
CA SER A 94 -1.54 8.69 3.49
C SER A 94 -2.74 9.63 3.63
N ILE A 95 -3.44 9.65 4.77
CA ILE A 95 -4.60 10.53 4.99
C ILE A 95 -4.17 11.99 4.82
N GLY A 96 -4.91 12.73 3.99
CA GLY A 96 -4.60 14.12 3.67
C GLY A 96 -3.40 14.31 2.72
N SER A 97 -2.76 13.24 2.25
CA SER A 97 -1.69 13.33 1.26
C SER A 97 -2.22 13.64 -0.15
N PRO A 98 -1.42 14.29 -1.03
CA PRO A 98 -1.88 14.67 -2.36
C PRO A 98 -2.37 13.48 -3.20
N THR A 99 -1.78 12.30 -3.00
CA THR A 99 -2.09 11.11 -3.80
C THR A 99 -3.25 10.30 -3.25
N TYR A 100 -3.77 10.59 -2.06
CA TYR A 100 -4.72 9.72 -1.35
C TYR A 100 -5.98 9.36 -2.15
N GLN A 101 -6.68 10.36 -2.70
CA GLN A 101 -7.91 10.12 -3.44
C GLN A 101 -7.67 9.39 -4.76
N VAL A 102 -6.55 9.69 -5.42
CA VAL A 102 -6.14 9.00 -6.66
C VAL A 102 -5.73 7.56 -6.36
N SER A 103 -4.99 7.29 -5.29
CA SER A 103 -4.68 5.94 -4.82
C SER A 103 -5.96 5.13 -4.61
N LYS A 104 -6.93 5.71 -3.89
CA LYS A 104 -8.23 5.05 -3.63
C LYS A 104 -9.03 4.78 -4.92
N HIS A 105 -9.01 5.71 -5.87
CA HIS A 105 -9.67 5.53 -7.16
C HIS A 105 -9.00 4.42 -7.99
N LEU A 106 -7.67 4.43 -8.05
CA LEU A 106 -6.89 3.38 -8.72
C LEU A 106 -7.13 2.02 -8.07
N ALA A 107 -7.16 1.92 -6.74
CA ALA A 107 -7.49 0.68 -6.04
C ALA A 107 -8.85 0.12 -6.48
N GLY A 108 -9.87 0.98 -6.63
CA GLY A 108 -11.18 0.59 -7.16
C GLY A 108 -11.11 0.05 -8.60
N ILE A 109 -10.34 0.69 -9.49
CA ILE A 109 -10.13 0.22 -10.85
C ILE A 109 -9.39 -1.13 -10.84
N LEU A 110 -8.28 -1.23 -10.11
CA LEU A 110 -7.45 -2.44 -10.05
C LEU A 110 -8.17 -3.62 -9.41
N GLN A 111 -9.10 -3.37 -8.49
CA GLN A 111 -9.94 -4.42 -7.90
C GLN A 111 -10.78 -5.15 -8.96
N SER A 112 -11.20 -4.48 -10.04
CA SER A 112 -11.91 -5.13 -11.14
C SER A 112 -11.03 -6.02 -12.03
N LEU A 113 -9.70 -5.88 -11.92
CA LEU A 113 -8.72 -6.76 -12.56
C LEU A 113 -8.42 -8.00 -11.73
N TYR A 114 -8.81 -7.98 -10.45
CA TYR A 114 -8.73 -9.15 -9.61
C TYR A 114 -9.73 -10.20 -10.13
N GLU A 115 -9.20 -11.38 -10.43
CA GLU A 115 -9.99 -12.53 -10.78
C GLU A 115 -9.79 -13.54 -9.66
N GLU A 116 -10.90 -14.04 -9.10
CA GLU A 116 -10.87 -15.23 -8.26
C GLU A 116 -10.17 -16.33 -9.07
N ASN A 117 -8.99 -16.69 -8.61
CA ASN A 117 -8.24 -17.82 -9.14
C ASN A 117 -8.23 -18.91 -8.07
N GLY A 118 -8.05 -20.16 -8.48
CA GLY A 118 -8.03 -21.31 -7.57
C GLY A 118 -6.91 -21.31 -6.52
N TYR A 119 -6.08 -20.25 -6.47
CA TYR A 119 -4.98 -20.08 -5.51
C TYR A 119 -5.27 -18.98 -4.48
N SER A 120 -6.47 -18.41 -4.49
CA SER A 120 -6.90 -17.39 -3.55
C SER A 120 -8.01 -17.90 -2.65
N VAL A 121 -7.99 -17.49 -1.39
CA VAL A 121 -9.04 -17.82 -0.43
C VAL A 121 -9.78 -16.55 -0.04
N LYS A 122 -11.11 -16.62 -0.08
CA LYS A 122 -11.99 -15.46 0.13
C LYS A 122 -11.92 -14.88 1.56
N ASN A 123 -11.85 -15.75 2.56
CA ASN A 123 -11.81 -15.36 3.97
C ASN A 123 -11.27 -16.50 4.86
N ALA A 124 -11.04 -16.20 6.14
CA ALA A 124 -10.49 -17.16 7.10
C ALA A 124 -11.41 -18.37 7.36
N GLN A 125 -12.73 -18.20 7.27
CA GLN A 125 -13.68 -19.30 7.45
C GLN A 125 -13.58 -20.31 6.30
N ALA A 126 -13.60 -19.82 5.05
CA ALA A 126 -13.43 -20.66 3.86
C ALA A 126 -12.09 -21.40 3.88
N PHE A 127 -11.02 -20.77 4.38
CA PHE A 127 -9.74 -21.43 4.60
C PHE A 127 -9.86 -22.56 5.63
N SER A 128 -10.48 -22.30 6.79
CA SER A 128 -10.66 -23.31 7.84
C SER A 128 -11.48 -24.51 7.34
N GLU A 129 -12.57 -24.26 6.61
CA GLU A 129 -13.42 -25.29 6.01
C GLU A 129 -12.62 -26.12 4.99
N PHE A 130 -11.87 -25.46 4.10
CA PHE A 130 -11.00 -26.13 3.13
C PHE A 130 -9.99 -27.05 3.83
N VAL A 131 -9.22 -26.54 4.79
CA VAL A 131 -8.16 -27.31 5.47
C VAL A 131 -8.73 -28.49 6.24
N CYS A 132 -9.89 -28.35 6.92
CA CYS A 132 -10.54 -29.44 7.64
C CYS A 132 -10.95 -30.62 6.74
N THR A 133 -11.13 -30.38 5.43
CA THR A 133 -11.48 -31.43 4.46
C THR A 133 -10.27 -32.10 3.81
N GLN A 134 -9.06 -31.55 3.99
CA GLN A 134 -7.86 -32.13 3.42
C GLN A 134 -7.33 -33.26 4.30
N ARG A 135 -6.91 -34.36 3.67
CA ARG A 135 -6.22 -35.47 4.34
C ARG A 135 -4.76 -35.46 3.89
N VAL A 136 -3.85 -35.58 4.85
CA VAL A 136 -2.40 -35.68 4.60
C VAL A 136 -2.03 -37.15 4.73
N GLU A 137 -1.52 -37.76 3.66
CA GLU A 137 -1.08 -39.14 3.68
C GLU A 137 0.25 -39.31 4.45
N LYS A 138 0.63 -40.56 4.75
CA LYS A 138 1.77 -40.87 5.62
C LYS A 138 3.12 -40.35 5.11
N ASP A 139 3.24 -40.17 3.80
CA ASP A 139 4.42 -39.69 3.09
C ASP A 139 4.30 -38.21 2.66
N GLU A 140 3.23 -37.53 3.06
CA GLU A 140 2.99 -36.12 2.78
C GLU A 140 3.28 -35.24 3.99
N MET A 141 3.59 -33.97 3.73
CA MET A 141 3.69 -32.96 4.78
C MET A 141 3.10 -31.63 4.33
N VAL A 142 2.53 -30.91 5.29
CA VAL A 142 2.04 -29.55 5.06
C VAL A 142 3.17 -28.57 5.33
N VAL A 143 3.41 -27.68 4.37
CA VAL A 143 4.42 -26.61 4.49
C VAL A 143 3.72 -25.26 4.43
N SER A 144 4.09 -24.36 5.34
CA SER A 144 3.61 -22.98 5.37
C SER A 144 4.77 -22.03 5.14
N PHE A 145 4.58 -21.08 4.21
CA PHE A 145 5.54 -20.04 3.88
C PHE A 145 4.97 -18.68 4.25
N ASP A 146 5.78 -17.82 4.87
CA ASP A 146 5.43 -16.43 5.17
C ASP A 146 6.41 -15.48 4.49
N VAL A 147 5.90 -14.44 3.85
CA VAL A 147 6.73 -13.44 3.16
C VAL A 147 7.16 -12.37 4.15
N ILE A 148 8.48 -12.26 4.33
CA ILE A 148 9.04 -11.22 5.18
C ILE A 148 8.91 -9.85 4.48
N SER A 149 8.28 -8.90 5.20
CA SER A 149 8.18 -7.50 4.80
C SER A 149 7.54 -7.30 3.41
N LEU A 150 6.45 -8.03 3.13
CA LEU A 150 5.74 -8.08 1.84
C LEU A 150 5.76 -6.74 1.08
N PHE A 151 5.22 -5.67 1.67
CA PHE A 151 5.09 -4.36 1.01
C PHE A 151 6.43 -3.75 0.57
N THR A 152 7.45 -3.73 1.44
CA THR A 152 8.76 -3.13 1.11
C THR A 152 9.57 -4.00 0.14
N SER A 153 9.20 -5.28 0.00
CA SER A 153 9.84 -6.24 -0.89
C SER A 153 9.22 -6.30 -2.28
N ILE A 154 8.13 -5.55 -2.55
CA ILE A 154 7.46 -5.57 -3.87
C ILE A 154 8.40 -4.96 -4.94
N PRO A 155 8.71 -5.70 -6.03
CA PRO A 155 9.41 -5.15 -7.18
C PRO A 155 8.47 -4.24 -7.99
N VAL A 156 8.43 -2.95 -7.63
CA VAL A 156 7.46 -1.96 -8.15
C VAL A 156 7.37 -1.96 -9.68
N LYS A 157 8.52 -2.02 -10.38
CA LYS A 157 8.54 -2.05 -11.86
C LYS A 157 7.79 -3.26 -12.41
N MET A 158 8.06 -4.46 -11.87
CA MET A 158 7.36 -5.67 -12.30
C MET A 158 5.87 -5.61 -11.97
N ALA A 159 5.49 -5.05 -10.82
CA ALA A 159 4.09 -4.88 -10.46
C ALA A 159 3.35 -3.96 -11.46
N VAL A 160 3.97 -2.86 -11.88
CA VAL A 160 3.42 -1.96 -12.92
C VAL A 160 3.30 -2.68 -14.27
N ASP A 161 4.30 -3.47 -14.66
CA ASP A 161 4.25 -4.24 -15.91
C ASP A 161 3.12 -5.29 -15.90
N VAL A 162 2.88 -5.95 -14.75
CA VAL A 162 1.75 -6.86 -14.56
C VAL A 162 0.42 -6.12 -14.70
N VAL A 163 0.26 -4.95 -14.06
CA VAL A 163 -0.95 -4.13 -14.18
C VAL A 163 -1.19 -3.73 -15.63
N LYS A 164 -0.15 -3.24 -16.32
CA LYS A 164 -0.22 -2.84 -17.73
C LYS A 164 -0.72 -3.99 -18.61
N ARG A 165 -0.16 -5.18 -18.43
CA ARG A 165 -0.59 -6.38 -19.16
C ARG A 165 -2.05 -6.75 -18.86
N ARG A 166 -2.44 -6.78 -17.59
CA ARG A 166 -3.82 -7.11 -17.17
C ARG A 166 -4.85 -6.12 -17.71
N LEU A 167 -4.52 -4.83 -17.78
CA LEU A 167 -5.38 -3.80 -18.39
C LEU A 167 -5.58 -4.02 -19.90
N SER A 168 -4.62 -4.63 -20.59
CA SER A 168 -4.73 -4.98 -22.01
C SER A 168 -5.51 -6.29 -22.25
N GLU A 169 -5.36 -7.27 -21.35
CA GLU A 169 -6.03 -8.56 -21.44
C GLU A 169 -7.51 -8.52 -21.02
N SER A 170 -7.88 -7.65 -20.07
CA SER A 170 -9.24 -7.56 -19.52
C SER A 170 -9.94 -6.27 -19.90
N HIS A 171 -11.26 -6.36 -20.09
CA HIS A 171 -12.15 -5.22 -20.36
C HIS A 171 -13.02 -4.85 -19.14
N LYS A 172 -13.01 -5.64 -18.06
CA LYS A 172 -13.88 -5.46 -16.88
C LYS A 172 -13.72 -4.09 -16.22
N TRP A 173 -12.50 -3.55 -16.25
CA TRP A 173 -12.16 -2.27 -15.63
C TRP A 173 -12.69 -1.05 -16.38
N LYS A 174 -13.05 -1.18 -17.66
CA LYS A 174 -13.53 -0.06 -18.49
C LYS A 174 -14.89 0.49 -18.00
N GLY A 175 -15.67 -0.32 -17.30
CA GLY A 175 -16.92 0.14 -16.67
C GLY A 175 -16.70 0.99 -15.40
N CYS A 176 -15.48 0.99 -14.85
CA CYS A 176 -15.16 1.68 -13.60
C CYS A 176 -14.61 3.11 -13.82
N THR A 177 -14.19 3.45 -15.04
CA THR A 177 -13.48 4.71 -15.32
C THR A 177 -13.52 5.08 -16.81
N LEU A 178 -13.43 6.38 -17.11
CA LEU A 178 -13.26 6.92 -18.46
C LEU A 178 -11.80 6.98 -18.92
N LEU A 179 -10.87 6.62 -18.03
CA LEU A 179 -9.44 6.61 -18.31
C LEU A 179 -9.08 5.50 -19.30
N THR A 180 -8.09 5.76 -20.15
CA THR A 180 -7.43 4.75 -20.96
C THR A 180 -6.43 3.94 -20.12
N ALA A 181 -6.06 2.74 -20.58
CA ALA A 181 -5.08 1.90 -19.89
C ALA A 181 -3.75 2.65 -19.65
N LYS A 182 -3.32 3.47 -20.62
CA LYS A 182 -2.12 4.30 -20.51
C LYS A 182 -2.25 5.35 -19.39
N GLN A 183 -3.42 5.97 -19.25
CA GLN A 183 -3.65 6.98 -18.21
C GLN A 183 -3.73 6.35 -16.81
N VAL A 184 -4.36 5.17 -16.68
CA VAL A 184 -4.35 4.40 -15.43
C VAL A 184 -2.91 4.07 -15.00
N VAL A 185 -2.10 3.55 -15.93
CA VAL A 185 -0.68 3.25 -15.65
C VAL A 185 0.12 4.50 -15.29
N ASN A 186 -0.09 5.62 -15.99
CA ASN A 186 0.59 6.87 -15.69
C ASN A 186 0.25 7.40 -14.28
N LEU A 187 -1.03 7.37 -13.89
CA LEU A 187 -1.44 7.75 -12.53
C LEU A 187 -0.87 6.80 -11.49
N LEU A 188 -0.86 5.49 -11.75
CA LEU A 188 -0.27 4.49 -10.87
C LEU A 188 1.22 4.73 -10.64
N VAL A 189 1.98 4.96 -11.73
CA VAL A 189 3.41 5.29 -11.65
C VAL A 189 3.61 6.60 -10.89
N PHE A 190 2.78 7.60 -11.11
CA PHE A 190 2.86 8.87 -10.37
C PHE A 190 2.67 8.65 -8.86
N VAL A 191 1.64 7.91 -8.45
CA VAL A 191 1.38 7.60 -7.04
C VAL A 191 2.56 6.85 -6.41
N LEU A 192 3.05 5.80 -7.07
CA LEU A 192 4.16 4.98 -6.58
C LEU A 192 5.47 5.76 -6.47
N ASN A 193 5.72 6.71 -7.37
CA ASN A 193 6.90 7.56 -7.37
C ASN A 193 6.82 8.77 -6.42
N ASN A 194 5.64 9.04 -5.83
CA ASN A 194 5.44 10.14 -4.89
C ASN A 194 5.10 9.62 -3.48
N SER A 195 5.73 8.52 -3.07
CA SER A 195 5.56 7.93 -1.75
C SER A 195 6.48 8.59 -0.72
N PHE A 196 6.16 9.83 -0.32
CA PHE A 196 6.87 10.55 0.75
C PHE A 196 6.06 10.63 2.03
N PHE A 197 6.76 10.80 3.15
CA PHE A 197 6.16 10.99 4.46
C PHE A 197 7.02 11.88 5.36
N LYS A 198 6.43 12.38 6.44
CA LYS A 198 7.08 13.16 7.48
C LYS A 198 7.24 12.32 8.75
N PHE A 199 8.45 12.31 9.30
CA PHE A 199 8.76 11.69 10.59
C PHE A 199 9.70 12.61 11.39
N GLN A 200 9.32 12.93 12.62
CA GLN A 200 10.09 13.81 13.51
C GLN A 200 10.59 15.09 12.82
N GLY A 201 9.68 15.79 12.12
CA GLY A 201 10.00 17.03 11.42
C GLY A 201 10.78 16.89 10.11
N ASN A 202 11.24 15.69 9.74
CA ASN A 202 12.02 15.43 8.53
C ASN A 202 11.16 14.73 7.46
N PHE A 203 11.41 15.04 6.19
CA PHE A 203 10.78 14.35 5.06
C PHE A 203 11.63 13.15 4.62
N PHE A 204 10.95 12.08 4.26
CA PHE A 204 11.54 10.86 3.71
C PHE A 204 10.77 10.44 2.47
N HIS A 205 11.45 9.78 1.56
CA HIS A 205 10.86 9.14 0.39
C HIS A 205 11.05 7.64 0.49
N GLN A 206 9.99 6.86 0.29
CA GLN A 206 10.12 5.43 0.10
C GLN A 206 10.51 5.17 -1.36
N ILE A 207 11.72 4.66 -1.55
CA ILE A 207 12.33 4.44 -2.87
C ILE A 207 12.27 2.98 -3.33
N SER A 208 11.87 2.05 -2.45
CA SER A 208 11.69 0.64 -2.76
C SER A 208 10.41 0.09 -2.10
N GLY A 209 9.76 -0.82 -2.81
CA GLY A 209 8.48 -1.40 -2.41
C GLY A 209 7.33 -0.39 -2.35
N CYS A 210 6.25 -0.78 -1.70
CA CYS A 210 5.04 0.02 -1.51
C CYS A 210 4.90 0.44 -0.04
N ALA A 211 4.26 1.59 0.17
CA ALA A 211 3.97 2.09 1.52
C ALA A 211 2.82 1.31 2.17
N MET A 212 3.03 0.84 3.41
CA MET A 212 1.96 0.27 4.23
C MET A 212 1.06 1.39 4.73
N GLY A 213 -0.16 1.52 4.20
CA GLY A 213 -1.15 2.54 4.63
C GLY A 213 -1.59 3.53 3.55
N SER A 214 -1.04 3.41 2.33
CA SER A 214 -1.74 3.95 1.14
C SER A 214 -2.93 3.04 0.81
N PRO A 215 -4.10 3.59 0.46
CA PRO A 215 -5.13 2.86 -0.27
C PRO A 215 -4.55 2.23 -1.55
#